data_AF-A0A6H0D0R3-F1
#
_entry.id   AF-A0A6H0D0R3-F1
#
_cell.length_a   1.000
_cell.length_b   1.000
_cell.length_c   1.000
_cell.angle_alpha   90.00
_cell.angle_beta   90.00
_cell.angle_gamma   90.00
#
_symmetry.space_group_name_H-M   'P 1'
#
loop_
_entity.id
_entity.type
_entity.pdbx_description
1 polymer ?
#
loop_
_entity_poly.entity_id
_entity_poly.type
_entity_poly.pdbx_seq_one_letter_code
_entity_poly.pdbx_strand_id
1 'polypeptide(L)'
;MDLAFAIPLFLLEAGWLALDAVYGYGLDVWAAQGEQWEIDAASLAYMGRLRTLLITVLVLAVLAAVSRARWTVIAHLLVALLAGGALMATQHDWDRSHAPPPGCVRYSANC
;
A
#
# COMPACT_ATOMS: atom_id res chain seq x y z
N MET A 1 -28.42 -2.61 10.43
CA MET A 1 -27.55 -1.95 11.43
C MET A 1 -26.06 -2.22 11.15
N ASP A 2 -25.65 -2.36 9.89
CA ASP A 2 -24.25 -2.56 9.48
C ASP A 2 -23.53 -1.24 9.18
N LEU A 3 -24.27 -0.19 8.84
CA LEU A 3 -23.71 1.14 8.58
C LEU A 3 -22.96 1.74 9.79
N ALA A 4 -23.46 1.49 11.01
CA ALA A 4 -22.84 1.97 12.24
C ALA A 4 -21.45 1.35 12.49
N PHE A 5 -21.19 0.15 11.94
CA PHE A 5 -19.88 -0.48 11.97
C PHE A 5 -19.03 -0.12 10.74
N ALA A 6 -19.66 0.05 9.57
CA ALA A 6 -18.97 0.39 8.33
C ALA A 6 -18.20 1.71 8.40
N ILE A 7 -18.81 2.76 8.99
CA ILE A 7 -18.18 4.08 9.12
C ILE A 7 -16.91 4.03 10.00
N PRO A 8 -16.95 3.54 11.26
CA PRO A 8 -15.76 3.49 12.09
C PRO A 8 -14.69 2.53 11.53
N LEU A 9 -15.08 1.41 10.91
CA LEU A 9 -14.13 0.52 10.23
C LEU A 9 -13.41 1.23 9.09
N PHE A 10 -14.16 1.92 8.22
CA PHE A 10 -13.59 2.71 7.14
C PHE A 10 -12.60 3.76 7.66
N LEU A 11 -13.00 4.53 8.69
CA LEU A 11 -12.14 5.56 9.28
C LEU A 11 -10.89 4.97 9.95
N LEU A 12 -11.03 3.83 10.63
CA LEU A 12 -9.91 3.14 11.26
C LEU A 12 -8.90 2.66 10.21
N GLU A 13 -9.37 2.00 9.15
CA GLU A 13 -8.51 1.46 8.10
C GLU A 13 -7.86 2.57 7.26
N ALA A 14 -8.62 3.58 6.84
CA ALA A 14 -8.10 4.73 6.10
C ALA A 14 -7.16 5.58 6.96
N GLY A 15 -7.50 5.77 8.23
CA GLY A 15 -6.66 6.46 9.21
C GLY A 15 -5.34 5.71 9.43
N TRP A 16 -5.39 4.39 9.59
CA TRP A 16 -4.18 3.57 9.70
C TRP A 16 -3.28 3.69 8.47
N LEU A 17 -3.85 3.60 7.26
CA LEU A 17 -3.12 3.81 6.01
C LEU A 17 -2.41 5.18 5.97
N ALA A 18 -3.12 6.24 6.33
CA ALA A 18 -2.55 7.59 6.36
C ALA A 18 -1.44 7.71 7.40
N LEU A 19 -1.62 7.13 8.59
CA LEU A 19 -0.62 7.16 9.66
C LEU A 19 0.63 6.34 9.28
N ASP A 20 0.48 5.15 8.69
CA ASP A 20 1.62 4.35 8.24
C ASP A 20 2.40 5.06 7.13
N ALA A 21 1.71 5.74 6.20
CA ALA A 21 2.37 6.51 5.15
C ALA A 21 3.16 7.70 5.71
N VAL A 22 2.55 8.50 6.59
CA VAL A 22 3.16 9.74 7.10
C VAL A 22 4.20 9.46 8.17
N TYR A 23 3.89 8.58 9.12
CA TYR A 23 4.75 8.33 10.27
C TYR A 23 5.58 7.07 10.10
N GLY A 24 5.02 5.95 9.64
CA GLY A 24 5.80 4.72 9.47
C GLY A 24 6.88 4.90 8.42
N TYR A 25 6.47 5.00 7.16
CA TYR A 25 7.39 5.22 6.04
C TYR A 25 8.15 6.54 6.16
N GLY A 26 7.49 7.62 6.57
CA GLY A 26 8.16 8.92 6.72
C GLY A 26 9.29 8.91 7.75
N LEU A 27 9.12 8.25 8.91
CA LEU A 27 10.19 8.13 9.91
C LEU A 27 11.32 7.21 9.43
N ASP A 28 10.99 6.11 8.74
CA ASP A 28 12.00 5.21 8.16
C ASP A 28 12.90 5.97 7.15
N VAL A 29 12.31 6.81 6.29
CA VAL A 29 13.04 7.64 5.33
C VAL A 29 13.85 8.76 6.00
N TRP A 30 13.31 9.38 7.05
CA TRP A 30 14.05 10.37 7.85
C TRP A 30 15.25 9.74 8.57
N ALA A 31 15.08 8.54 9.10
CA ALA A 31 16.13 7.80 9.81
C ALA A 31 17.28 7.39 8.89
N ALA A 32 16.99 7.11 7.61
CA ALA A 32 17.98 6.79 6.59
C ALA A 32 18.95 7.96 6.29
N GLN A 33 18.68 9.19 6.76
CA GLN A 33 19.57 10.36 6.63
C GLN A 33 20.10 10.64 5.20
N GLY A 34 19.36 10.22 4.17
CA GLY A 34 19.76 10.38 2.76
C GLY A 34 20.54 9.19 2.17
N GLU A 35 20.75 8.12 2.91
CA GLU A 35 21.43 6.92 2.44
C GLU A 35 20.50 6.07 1.55
N GLN A 36 20.80 6.01 0.26
CA GLN A 36 19.88 5.53 -0.76
C GLN A 36 19.44 4.07 -0.57
N TRP A 37 20.35 3.16 -0.20
CA TRP A 37 20.00 1.75 -0.02
C TRP A 37 19.06 1.52 1.18
N GLU A 38 19.12 2.39 2.20
CA GLU A 38 18.26 2.32 3.38
C GLU A 38 16.88 2.92 3.07
N ILE A 39 16.82 4.00 2.28
CA ILE A 39 15.57 4.54 1.70
C ILE A 39 14.88 3.49 0.83
N ASP A 40 15.65 2.79 0.00
CA ASP A 40 15.16 1.75 -0.88
C ASP A 40 14.57 0.58 -0.07
N ALA A 41 15.25 0.14 0.99
CA ALA A 41 14.75 -0.87 1.91
C ALA A 41 13.45 -0.43 2.62
N ALA A 42 13.36 0.83 3.05
CA ALA A 42 12.16 1.40 3.65
C ALA A 42 10.98 1.40 2.68
N SER A 43 11.21 1.75 1.41
CA SER A 43 10.16 1.75 0.38
C SER A 43 9.64 0.34 0.08
N LEU A 44 10.53 -0.66 0.02
CA LEU A 44 10.17 -2.07 -0.14
C LEU A 44 9.36 -2.59 1.05
N ALA A 45 9.76 -2.24 2.27
CA ALA A 45 9.03 -2.59 3.48
C ALA A 45 7.62 -1.96 3.48
N TYR A 46 7.49 -0.69 3.10
CA TYR A 46 6.21 0.00 2.99
C TYR A 46 5.31 -0.62 1.91
N MET A 47 5.83 -0.91 0.72
CA MET A 47 5.08 -1.64 -0.33
C MET A 47 4.60 -3.02 0.17
N GLY A 48 5.44 -3.73 0.94
CA GLY A 48 5.08 -4.99 1.58
C GLY A 48 3.92 -4.86 2.58
N ARG A 49 3.93 -3.81 3.42
CA ARG A 49 2.84 -3.50 4.35
C ARG A 49 1.54 -3.15 3.61
N LEU A 50 1.61 -2.29 2.59
CA LEU A 50 0.46 -1.95 1.75
C LEU A 50 -0.16 -3.19 1.08
N ARG A 51 0.67 -4.09 0.55
CA ARG A 51 0.21 -5.34 -0.05
C ARG A 51 -0.49 -6.24 0.99
N THR A 52 0.08 -6.37 2.18
CA THR A 52 -0.50 -7.18 3.26
C THR A 52 -1.85 -6.62 3.71
N LEU A 53 -1.95 -5.30 3.85
CA LEU A 53 -3.20 -4.61 4.17
C LEU A 53 -4.24 -4.81 3.07
N LEU A 54 -3.87 -4.63 1.80
CA LEU A 54 -4.78 -4.86 0.66
C LEU A 54 -5.36 -6.27 0.68
N ILE A 55 -4.53 -7.29 0.87
CA ILE A 55 -4.98 -8.69 0.96
C ILE A 55 -5.95 -8.86 2.14
N THR A 56 -5.61 -8.30 3.30
CA THR A 56 -6.43 -8.39 4.52
C THR A 56 -7.80 -7.77 4.33
N VAL A 57 -7.86 -6.55 3.77
CA VAL A 57 -9.11 -5.83 3.51
C VAL A 57 -9.98 -6.55 2.47
N LEU A 58 -9.38 -7.15 1.45
CA LEU A 58 -10.13 -7.97 0.49
C LEU A 58 -10.74 -9.21 1.14
N VAL A 59 -10.01 -9.88 2.05
CA VAL A 59 -10.56 -11.00 2.83
C VAL A 59 -11.74 -10.54 3.69
N LEU A 60 -11.62 -9.40 4.37
CA LEU A 60 -12.71 -8.82 5.16
C LEU A 60 -13.92 -8.45 4.29
N ALA A 61 -13.69 -7.90 3.09
CA ALA A 61 -14.75 -7.61 2.12
C ALA A 61 -15.52 -8.88 1.71
N VAL A 62 -14.80 -9.99 1.47
CA VAL A 62 -15.43 -11.28 1.15
C VAL A 62 -16.25 -11.80 2.33
N LEU A 63 -15.72 -11.73 3.56
CA LEU A 63 -16.45 -12.13 4.77
C LEU A 63 -17.72 -11.28 4.98
N ALA A 64 -17.62 -9.97 4.77
CA ALA A 64 -18.75 -9.04 4.80
C ALA A 64 -19.80 -9.33 3.72
N ALA A 65 -19.37 -9.76 2.53
CA ALA A 65 -20.27 -10.14 1.45
C ALA A 65 -21.04 -11.43 1.79
N VAL A 66 -20.36 -12.44 2.36
CA VAL A 66 -20.98 -13.67 2.84
C VAL A 66 -22.00 -13.39 3.96
N SER A 67 -21.69 -12.45 4.86
CA SER A 67 -22.60 -12.03 5.93
C SER A 67 -23.74 -11.10 5.48
N ARG A 68 -23.82 -10.76 4.18
CA ARG A 68 -24.79 -9.83 3.58
C ARG A 68 -24.74 -8.42 4.18
N ALA A 69 -23.60 -8.00 4.73
CA ALA A 69 -23.38 -6.67 5.29
C ALA A 69 -22.96 -5.68 4.20
N ARG A 70 -23.91 -5.31 3.34
CA ARG A 70 -23.66 -4.53 2.11
C ARG A 70 -22.86 -3.23 2.31
N TRP A 71 -23.04 -2.51 3.41
CA TRP A 71 -22.31 -1.26 3.64
C TRP A 71 -20.87 -1.49 4.08
N THR A 72 -20.61 -2.55 4.84
CA THR A 72 -19.24 -2.94 5.22
C THR A 72 -18.45 -3.45 4.01
N VAL A 73 -19.10 -4.11 3.05
CA VAL A 73 -18.46 -4.47 1.78
C VAL A 73 -18.00 -3.22 1.04
N ILE A 74 -18.88 -2.22 0.89
CA ILE A 74 -18.54 -0.95 0.21
C ILE A 74 -17.37 -0.25 0.94
N ALA A 75 -17.41 -0.20 2.27
CA ALA A 75 -16.33 0.39 3.07
C ALA A 75 -14.97 -0.28 2.78
N HIS A 76 -14.90 -1.61 2.86
CA HIS A 76 -13.66 -2.34 2.58
C HIS A 76 -13.21 -2.22 1.12
N LEU A 77 -14.14 -2.17 0.16
CA LEU A 77 -13.78 -1.95 -1.24
C LEU A 77 -13.18 -0.55 -1.48
N LEU A 78 -13.69 0.49 -0.79
CA LEU A 78 -13.10 1.83 -0.85
C LEU A 78 -11.69 1.84 -0.25
N VAL A 79 -11.48 1.16 0.88
CA VAL A 79 -10.15 1.02 1.49
C VAL A 79 -9.20 0.23 0.59
N ALA A 80 -9.67 -0.85 -0.02
CA ALA A 80 -8.90 -1.63 -0.98
C ALA A 80 -8.48 -0.79 -2.19
N LEU A 81 -9.36 0.09 -2.67
CA LEU A 81 -9.04 1.03 -3.75
C LEU A 81 -7.94 2.02 -3.32
N LEU A 82 -8.02 2.55 -2.09
CA LEU A 82 -6.99 3.45 -1.54
C LEU A 82 -5.64 2.74 -1.39
N ALA A 83 -5.61 1.56 -0.77
CA ALA A 83 -4.40 0.77 -0.58
C ALA A 83 -3.80 0.33 -1.92
N GLY A 84 -4.64 -0.12 -2.86
CA GLY A 84 -4.22 -0.49 -4.20
C GLY A 84 -3.67 0.69 -5.01
N GLY A 85 -4.32 1.86 -4.91
CA GLY A 85 -3.84 3.09 -5.53
C GLY A 85 -2.49 3.55 -4.98
N ALA A 86 -2.32 3.51 -3.64
CA ALA A 86 -1.05 3.82 -2.99
C ALA A 86 0.06 2.84 -3.39
N LEU A 87 -0.25 1.54 -3.43
CA LEU A 87 0.70 0.51 -3.85
C LEU A 87 1.10 0.70 -5.32
N MET A 88 0.15 1.01 -6.20
CA MET A 88 0.43 1.22 -7.62
C MET A 88 1.27 2.49 -7.84
N ALA A 89 0.98 3.57 -7.10
CA ALA A 89 1.75 4.81 -7.19
C ALA A 89 3.20 4.62 -6.72
N THR A 90 3.39 3.96 -5.57
CA THR A 90 4.73 3.67 -5.02
C THR A 90 5.52 2.71 -5.90
N GLN A 91 4.88 1.67 -6.42
CA GLN A 91 5.50 0.76 -7.37
C GLN A 91 5.90 1.47 -8.68
N HIS A 92 5.04 2.36 -9.19
CA HIS A 92 5.37 3.13 -10.39
C HIS A 92 6.57 4.05 -10.19
N ASP A 93 6.67 4.69 -9.03
CA ASP A 93 7.80 5.57 -8.68
C ASP A 93 9.10 4.76 -8.50
N TRP A 94 9.00 3.60 -7.87
CA TRP A 94 10.10 2.64 -7.74
C TRP A 94 10.64 2.21 -9.11
N ASP A 95 9.75 1.75 -10.00
CA ASP A 95 10.10 1.29 -11.35
C ASP A 95 10.74 2.40 -12.18
N ARG A 96 10.31 3.65 -11.99
CA ARG A 96 10.87 4.82 -12.66
C ARG A 96 12.28 5.14 -12.16
N SER A 97 12.50 5.09 -10.85
CA SER A 97 13.78 5.40 -10.23
C SER A 97 14.82 4.30 -10.43
N HIS A 98 14.37 3.06 -10.62
CA HIS A 98 15.21 1.88 -10.85
C HIS A 98 15.17 1.40 -12.31
N ALA A 99 14.72 2.25 -13.24
CA ALA A 99 14.71 1.91 -14.65
C ALA A 99 16.15 1.66 -15.14
N PRO A 100 16.41 0.54 -15.85
CA PRO A 100 17.72 0.29 -16.41
C PRO A 100 18.11 1.43 -17.37
N PRO A 101 19.39 1.82 -17.44
CA PRO A 101 19.82 2.90 -18.30
C PRO A 101 19.41 2.64 -19.76
N PRO A 102 18.99 3.69 -20.50
CA PRO A 102 18.51 3.55 -21.87
C PRO A 102 19.66 3.01 -22.74
N GLY A 103 19.61 1.71 -23.06
CA GLY A 103 20.66 1.00 -23.81
C GLY A 103 21.06 -0.35 -23.23
N CYS A 104 20.85 -0.60 -21.93
CA CYS A 104 21.05 -1.93 -21.35
C CYS A 104 19.83 -2.81 -21.63
N VAL A 105 19.86 -3.49 -22.77
CA VAL A 105 18.90 -4.55 -23.09
C VAL A 105 19.19 -5.71 -22.15
N ARG A 106 18.17 -6.21 -21.43
CA ARG A 106 18.22 -7.26 -20.39
C ARG A 106 18.89 -8.59 -20.79
N TYR A 107 19.36 -8.72 -22.04
CA TYR A 107 19.98 -9.90 -22.62
C TYR A 107 21.48 -9.75 -22.93
N SER A 108 22.07 -8.55 -22.84
CA SER A 108 23.51 -8.37 -22.96
C SER A 108 24.12 -8.19 -21.57
N ALA A 109 24.84 -9.21 -21.10
CA ALA A 109 25.53 -9.20 -19.81
C ALA A 109 26.72 -8.22 -19.72
N ASN A 110 26.82 -7.26 -20.65
CA ASN A 110 27.88 -6.25 -20.68
C ASN A 110 27.25 -4.87 -20.61
N CYS A 111 26.79 -4.55 -19.40
CA CYS A 111 26.87 -3.24 -18.79
C CYS A 111 27.58 -3.48 -17.43
#